data_AF-A1UQL0-F1
#
_entry.id   AF-A1UQL0-F1
#
_cell.length_a   1.000
_cell.length_b   1.000
_cell.length_c   1.000
_cell.angle_alpha   90.00
_cell.angle_beta   90.00
_cell.angle_gamma   90.00
#
_symmetry.space_group_name_H-M   'P 1'
#
loop_
_entity.id
_entity.type
_entity.pdbx_description
1 polymer ?
#
loop_
_entity_poly.entity_id
_entity_poly.type
_entity_poly.pdbx_seq_one_letter_code
_entity_poly.pdbx_strand_id
1 'polypeptide(L)'
;MTTTHTLAAAPRRMRPLLAVLLVALATAAALIVGTSSLQHGARDDQLCLSFGSGPVNNGKAVIAAGVALEVPEHGIVAGLSAAMQETRMLNLANPHVPDSLALAHDGLGADHDAVGVLQQSAAWGPAGERMSPAAAATKFFTAMRAVPDWEALPAGELAGLVQRAAWPQTYLDEVPAARQFYRDHLGEIHTAHCLDASVNAEGLAEAHP
;
A
#
# COMPACT_ATOMS: atom_id res chain seq x y z
N MET A 1 58.48 48.20 -14.38
CA MET A 1 59.57 47.42 -13.77
C MET A 1 58.98 46.20 -13.11
N THR A 2 59.53 45.06 -13.48
CA THR A 2 59.07 43.68 -13.33
C THR A 2 59.21 43.17 -11.90
N THR A 3 58.29 42.31 -11.45
CA THR A 3 58.65 41.02 -10.83
C THR A 3 57.40 40.14 -10.66
N THR A 4 57.34 39.11 -11.48
CA THR A 4 56.49 37.92 -11.36
C THR A 4 57.11 36.99 -10.32
N HIS A 5 56.32 36.50 -9.36
CA HIS A 5 56.68 35.35 -8.53
C HIS A 5 55.60 34.28 -8.65
N THR A 6 55.90 33.26 -9.43
CA THR A 6 55.16 32.00 -9.54
C THR A 6 55.47 31.15 -8.30
N LEU A 7 54.48 30.84 -7.48
CA LEU A 7 54.59 29.89 -6.36
C LEU A 7 53.96 28.55 -6.76
N ALA A 8 54.80 27.52 -6.75
CA ALA A 8 54.47 26.14 -7.09
C ALA A 8 53.56 25.48 -6.04
N ALA A 9 52.64 24.64 -6.52
CA ALA A 9 51.77 23.81 -5.70
C ALA A 9 52.54 22.61 -5.11
N ALA A 10 52.36 22.36 -3.81
CA ALA A 10 52.86 21.18 -3.09
C ALA A 10 51.71 20.22 -2.77
N PRO A 11 51.93 18.88 -2.82
CA PRO A 11 50.85 17.90 -2.71
C PRO A 11 50.39 17.67 -1.26
N ARG A 12 49.07 17.70 -1.03
CA ARG A 12 48.45 17.35 0.26
C ARG A 12 48.36 15.83 0.42
N ARG A 13 49.12 15.28 1.36
CA ARG A 13 48.96 13.91 1.87
C ARG A 13 47.89 13.87 2.98
N MET A 14 47.00 12.89 2.89
CA MET A 14 45.93 12.57 3.83
C MET A 14 46.42 12.23 5.25
N ARG A 15 45.57 12.50 6.24
CA ARG A 15 45.57 11.83 7.55
C ARG A 15 44.12 11.53 7.98
N PRO A 16 43.74 10.26 8.23
CA PRO A 16 42.46 9.92 8.85
C PRO A 16 42.59 9.97 10.37
N LEU A 17 41.60 10.52 11.07
CA LEU A 17 41.47 10.33 12.51
C LEU A 17 40.02 10.00 12.89
N LEU A 18 39.93 8.90 13.63
CA LEU A 18 38.78 8.21 14.19
C LEU A 18 38.10 9.00 15.31
N ALA A 19 36.79 8.74 15.45
CA ALA A 19 36.01 8.53 16.68
C ALA A 19 35.84 9.68 17.70
N VAL A 20 34.58 10.10 17.88
CA VAL A 20 34.05 10.50 19.18
C VAL A 20 32.72 9.78 19.40
N LEU A 21 32.73 8.93 20.43
CA LEU A 21 31.62 8.15 20.99
C LEU A 21 30.93 9.01 22.07
N LEU A 22 29.60 9.10 22.06
CA LEU A 22 28.83 9.55 23.23
C LEU A 22 27.78 8.50 23.60
N VAL A 23 28.01 7.87 24.75
CA VAL A 23 27.11 6.95 25.44
C VAL A 23 26.15 7.76 26.30
N ALA A 24 24.84 7.53 26.16
CA ALA A 24 23.85 7.90 27.17
C ALA A 24 23.11 6.63 27.58
N LEU A 25 23.36 6.19 28.81
CA LEU A 25 22.76 5.03 29.45
C LEU A 25 21.46 5.47 30.15
N ALA A 26 20.32 4.88 29.81
CA ALA A 26 19.11 4.96 30.62
C ALA A 26 18.54 3.56 30.78
N THR A 27 18.58 3.04 32.01
CA THR A 27 17.82 1.86 32.42
C THR A 27 16.99 2.21 33.64
N ALA A 28 15.68 2.03 33.53
CA ALA A 28 14.80 1.80 34.66
C ALA A 28 13.68 0.88 34.17
N ALA A 29 13.75 -0.38 34.58
CA ALA A 29 12.68 -1.35 34.42
C ALA A 29 11.60 -1.09 35.47
N ALA A 30 10.34 -0.95 35.04
CA ALA A 30 9.18 -0.99 35.92
C ALA A 30 8.27 -2.16 35.47
N LEU A 31 8.18 -3.16 36.34
CA LEU A 31 7.25 -4.28 36.26
C LEU A 31 5.85 -3.76 36.57
N ILE A 32 4.91 -3.90 35.63
CA ILE A 32 3.48 -3.81 35.91
C ILE A 32 2.84 -5.14 35.49
N VAL A 33 2.40 -5.91 36.48
CA VAL A 33 1.58 -7.10 36.31
C VAL A 33 0.11 -6.67 36.17
N GLY A 34 -0.51 -7.08 35.06
CA GLY A 34 -1.93 -7.47 34.96
C GLY A 34 -3.01 -6.44 35.30
N THR A 35 -3.58 -5.83 34.26
CA THR A 35 -5.04 -5.74 34.14
C THR A 35 -5.47 -6.14 32.73
N SER A 36 -6.50 -6.96 32.69
CA SER A 36 -7.04 -7.64 31.53
C SER A 36 -7.70 -6.67 30.53
N SER A 37 -7.58 -7.03 29.25
CA SER A 37 -8.55 -6.81 28.18
C SER A 37 -9.25 -5.45 28.15
N LEU A 38 -8.61 -4.47 27.51
CA LEU A 38 -9.34 -3.73 26.49
C LEU A 38 -9.05 -4.41 25.16
N GLN A 39 -9.85 -5.42 24.89
CA GLN A 39 -10.24 -5.77 23.52
C GLN A 39 -10.90 -4.48 22.98
N HIS A 40 -10.09 -3.53 22.52
CA HIS A 40 -10.61 -2.47 21.68
C HIS A 40 -11.06 -3.21 20.43
N GLY A 41 -12.38 -3.37 20.31
CA GLY A 41 -13.01 -3.81 19.09
C GLY A 41 -12.71 -2.78 18.00
N ALA A 42 -11.51 -2.84 17.43
CA ALA A 42 -11.44 -2.79 15.99
C ALA A 42 -12.30 -3.98 15.57
N ARG A 43 -13.54 -3.68 15.18
CA ARG A 43 -14.23 -4.59 14.28
C ARG A 43 -13.25 -4.81 13.16
N ASP A 44 -12.69 -6.00 13.13
CA ASP A 44 -12.02 -6.53 11.97
C ASP A 44 -13.16 -6.71 10.96
N ASP A 45 -13.69 -5.60 10.43
CA ASP A 45 -14.52 -5.53 9.23
C ASP A 45 -13.60 -5.82 8.02
N GLN A 46 -12.69 -6.77 8.19
CA GLN A 46 -12.09 -7.51 7.12
C GLN A 46 -13.29 -8.13 6.40
N LEU A 47 -13.70 -7.51 5.29
CA LEU A 47 -14.68 -8.12 4.39
C LEU A 47 -14.28 -9.59 4.26
N CYS A 48 -15.22 -10.52 4.48
CA CYS A 48 -14.99 -11.96 4.28
C CYS A 48 -14.74 -12.33 2.81
N LEU A 49 -14.32 -11.37 2.01
CA LEU A 49 -13.92 -11.51 0.63
C LEU A 49 -12.51 -12.08 0.58
N SER A 50 -12.43 -13.40 0.50
CA SER A 50 -11.30 -14.05 -0.15
C SER A 50 -11.49 -13.90 -1.66
N PHE A 51 -10.68 -13.05 -2.28
CA PHE A 51 -10.67 -12.90 -3.72
C PHE A 51 -9.81 -14.03 -4.33
N GLY A 52 -10.31 -14.64 -5.41
CA GLY A 52 -9.53 -15.59 -6.20
C GLY A 52 -8.34 -14.93 -6.90
N SER A 53 -7.62 -15.67 -7.74
CA SER A 53 -6.55 -15.12 -8.56
C SER A 53 -7.09 -14.32 -9.77
N GLY A 54 -6.20 -13.59 -10.43
CA GLY A 54 -6.47 -12.89 -11.68
C GLY A 54 -6.97 -11.46 -11.55
N PRO A 55 -6.90 -10.70 -12.66
CA PRO A 55 -7.00 -9.24 -12.63
C PRO A 55 -8.35 -8.71 -12.15
N VAL A 56 -9.46 -9.41 -12.44
CA VAL A 56 -10.78 -9.02 -11.93
C VAL A 56 -10.85 -9.15 -10.41
N ASN A 57 -10.35 -10.24 -9.85
CA ASN A 57 -10.38 -10.46 -8.41
C ASN A 57 -9.41 -9.52 -7.67
N ASN A 58 -8.25 -9.22 -8.26
CA ASN A 58 -7.34 -8.21 -7.72
C ASN A 58 -7.96 -6.81 -7.74
N GLY A 59 -8.64 -6.43 -8.82
CA GLY A 59 -9.38 -5.16 -8.90
C GLY A 59 -10.48 -5.07 -7.85
N LYS A 60 -11.23 -6.16 -7.63
CA LYS A 60 -12.23 -6.25 -6.56
C LYS A 60 -11.60 -6.08 -5.17
N ALA A 61 -10.40 -6.62 -4.95
CA ALA A 61 -9.64 -6.41 -3.71
C ALA A 61 -9.27 -4.94 -3.48
N VAL A 62 -8.94 -4.20 -4.54
CA VAL A 62 -8.72 -2.75 -4.47
C VAL A 62 -10.01 -2.03 -4.07
N ILE A 63 -11.16 -2.37 -4.67
CA ILE A 63 -12.46 -1.78 -4.29
C ILE A 63 -12.77 -2.07 -2.82
N ALA A 64 -12.66 -3.33 -2.39
CA ALA A 64 -12.96 -3.73 -1.03
C ALA A 64 -12.07 -3.04 0.00
N ALA A 65 -10.77 -2.91 -0.26
CA ALA A 65 -9.88 -2.16 0.61
C ALA A 65 -10.29 -0.68 0.72
N GLY A 66 -10.71 -0.06 -0.39
CA GLY A 66 -11.21 1.30 -0.40
C GLY A 66 -12.52 1.47 0.38
N VAL A 67 -13.48 0.56 0.18
CA VAL A 67 -14.76 0.53 0.90
C VAL A 67 -14.54 0.34 2.40
N ALA A 68 -13.68 -0.61 2.80
CA ALA A 68 -13.36 -0.87 4.21
C ALA A 68 -12.70 0.34 4.89
N LEU A 69 -11.97 1.17 4.13
CA LEU A 69 -11.38 2.41 4.61
C LEU A 69 -12.29 3.62 4.40
N GLU A 70 -13.56 3.44 4.05
CA GLU A 70 -14.52 4.53 3.79
C GLU A 70 -13.99 5.56 2.79
N VAL A 71 -13.21 5.10 1.80
CA VAL A 71 -12.70 5.96 0.73
C VAL A 71 -13.85 6.29 -0.23
N PRO A 72 -14.12 7.57 -0.53
CA PRO A 72 -15.14 7.94 -1.51
C PRO A 72 -14.79 7.42 -2.90
N GLU A 73 -15.79 7.25 -3.77
CA GLU A 73 -15.65 6.67 -5.12
C GLU A 73 -14.44 7.23 -5.88
N HIS A 74 -14.22 8.55 -5.88
CA HIS A 74 -13.12 9.16 -6.65
C HIS A 74 -11.74 8.65 -6.22
N GLY A 75 -11.54 8.39 -4.92
CA GLY A 75 -10.30 7.82 -4.39
C GLY A 75 -10.15 6.35 -4.75
N ILE A 76 -11.24 5.57 -4.69
CA ILE A 76 -11.23 4.16 -5.13
C ILE A 76 -10.91 4.06 -6.62
N VAL A 77 -11.50 4.94 -7.44
CA VAL A 77 -11.20 5.04 -8.87
C VAL A 77 -9.73 5.41 -9.08
N ALA A 78 -9.13 6.27 -8.26
CA ALA A 78 -7.68 6.55 -8.32
C ALA A 78 -6.84 5.29 -8.07
N GLY A 79 -7.19 4.48 -7.05
CA GLY A 79 -6.51 3.21 -6.78
C GLY A 79 -6.64 2.19 -7.92
N LEU A 80 -7.83 2.11 -8.54
CA LEU A 80 -8.05 1.26 -9.72
C LEU A 80 -7.28 1.76 -10.95
N SER A 81 -7.27 3.07 -11.19
CA SER A 81 -6.48 3.69 -12.27
C SER A 81 -4.99 3.38 -12.10
N ALA A 82 -4.47 3.44 -10.87
CA ALA A 82 -3.11 3.00 -10.59
C ALA A 82 -2.92 1.51 -10.91
N ALA A 83 -3.73 0.62 -10.36
CA ALA A 83 -3.61 -0.82 -10.62
C ALA A 83 -3.68 -1.18 -12.12
N MET A 84 -4.55 -0.51 -12.89
CA MET A 84 -4.64 -0.69 -14.34
C MET A 84 -3.38 -0.20 -15.05
N GLN A 85 -2.88 0.99 -14.70
CA GLN A 85 -1.68 1.56 -15.30
C GLN A 85 -0.42 0.73 -15.00
N GLU A 86 -0.26 0.28 -13.77
CA GLU A 86 0.95 -0.43 -13.34
C GLU A 86 1.03 -1.84 -13.91
N THR A 87 -0.08 -2.58 -13.90
CA THR A 87 -0.07 -4.03 -14.14
C THR A 87 -1.24 -4.56 -14.94
N ARG A 88 -2.17 -3.71 -15.37
CA ARG A 88 -3.50 -4.15 -15.85
C ARG A 88 -4.22 -5.01 -14.79
N MET A 89 -4.02 -4.64 -13.52
CA MET A 89 -4.49 -5.34 -12.32
C MET A 89 -3.92 -6.74 -12.08
N LEU A 90 -2.82 -7.13 -12.74
CA LEU A 90 -2.13 -8.40 -12.46
C LEU A 90 -1.30 -8.31 -11.17
N ASN A 91 -1.37 -9.34 -10.33
CA ASN A 91 -0.51 -9.43 -9.15
C ASN A 91 0.85 -10.03 -9.53
N LEU A 92 1.84 -9.20 -9.88
CA LEU A 92 3.10 -9.66 -10.44
C LEU A 92 4.18 -9.88 -9.38
N ALA A 93 4.75 -11.09 -9.31
CA ALA A 93 5.97 -11.35 -8.53
C ALA A 93 7.20 -10.84 -9.29
N ASN A 94 8.34 -10.69 -8.62
CA ASN A 94 9.57 -10.18 -9.21
C ASN A 94 10.76 -11.10 -8.88
N PRO A 95 11.51 -11.60 -9.86
CA PRO A 95 12.70 -12.42 -9.63
C PRO A 95 13.79 -11.74 -8.78
N HIS A 96 13.85 -10.41 -8.75
CA HIS A 96 14.77 -9.64 -7.90
C HIS A 96 14.29 -9.56 -6.44
N VAL A 97 13.07 -10.01 -6.14
CA VAL A 97 12.48 -10.08 -4.80
C VAL A 97 12.10 -11.54 -4.53
N PRO A 98 13.05 -12.41 -4.13
CA PRO A 98 12.83 -13.85 -4.03
C PRO A 98 11.62 -14.25 -3.18
N ASP A 99 11.36 -13.51 -2.09
CA ASP A 99 10.20 -13.73 -1.22
C ASP A 99 8.86 -13.61 -1.97
N SER A 100 8.80 -12.80 -3.03
CA SER A 100 7.59 -12.64 -3.85
C SER A 100 7.27 -13.88 -4.70
N LEU A 101 8.30 -14.65 -5.09
CA LEU A 101 8.13 -15.84 -5.94
C LEU A 101 7.43 -16.98 -5.21
N ALA A 102 7.49 -17.00 -3.88
CA ALA A 102 6.82 -17.99 -3.04
C ALA A 102 5.35 -17.66 -2.75
N LEU A 103 4.89 -16.45 -3.13
CA LEU A 103 3.53 -15.97 -2.88
C LEU A 103 2.65 -16.16 -4.12
N ALA A 104 1.33 -16.16 -3.94
CA ALA A 104 0.40 -16.24 -5.07
C ALA A 104 0.57 -15.03 -6.01
N HIS A 105 0.74 -15.30 -7.30
CA HIS A 105 0.97 -14.28 -8.33
C HIS A 105 0.41 -14.70 -9.69
N ASP A 106 0.06 -13.72 -10.51
CA ASP A 106 -0.50 -13.91 -11.85
C ASP A 106 0.57 -13.91 -12.95
N GLY A 107 1.82 -13.66 -12.58
CA GLY A 107 2.94 -13.59 -13.50
C GLY A 107 4.18 -12.94 -12.89
N LEU A 108 5.14 -12.64 -13.75
CA LEU A 108 6.41 -12.02 -13.37
C LEU A 108 6.50 -10.60 -13.94
N GLY A 109 6.92 -9.66 -13.10
CA GLY A 109 7.46 -8.35 -13.46
C GLY A 109 8.96 -8.32 -13.22
N ALA A 110 9.63 -7.28 -13.71
CA ALA A 110 11.09 -7.13 -13.58
C ALA A 110 11.54 -5.68 -13.35
N ASP A 111 10.61 -4.77 -13.07
CA ASP A 111 10.96 -3.38 -12.77
C ASP A 111 11.56 -3.27 -11.37
N HIS A 112 12.87 -3.01 -11.32
CA HIS A 112 13.65 -2.90 -10.07
C HIS A 112 13.23 -3.96 -9.02
N ASP A 113 12.76 -3.51 -7.85
CA ASP A 113 12.26 -4.31 -6.73
C ASP A 113 10.72 -4.20 -6.54
N ALA A 114 10.02 -3.68 -7.55
CA ALA A 114 8.58 -3.51 -7.54
C ALA A 114 7.85 -4.85 -7.67
N VAL A 115 6.76 -5.00 -6.92
CA VAL A 115 5.92 -6.22 -6.96
C VAL A 115 4.44 -5.86 -6.81
N GLY A 116 3.60 -6.85 -7.12
CA GLY A 116 2.18 -6.84 -6.87
C GLY A 116 1.37 -5.94 -7.80
N VAL A 117 0.08 -5.84 -7.52
CA VAL A 117 -0.92 -5.16 -8.36
C VAL A 117 -0.64 -3.67 -8.60
N LEU A 118 0.07 -3.02 -7.68
CA LEU A 118 0.42 -1.59 -7.73
C LEU A 118 1.91 -1.34 -7.96
N GLN A 119 2.70 -2.36 -8.35
CA GLN A 119 4.16 -2.25 -8.54
C GLN A 119 4.88 -1.47 -7.43
N GLN A 120 4.54 -1.79 -6.18
CA GLN A 120 5.13 -1.11 -5.02
C GLN A 120 6.54 -1.64 -4.75
N SER A 121 7.52 -0.74 -4.58
CA SER A 121 8.90 -1.07 -4.16
C SER A 121 9.00 -1.39 -2.66
N ALA A 122 10.18 -1.81 -2.19
CA ALA A 122 10.40 -2.13 -0.78
C ALA A 122 10.12 -0.97 0.20
N ALA A 123 10.14 0.28 -0.28
CA ALA A 123 9.78 1.45 0.53
C ALA A 123 8.32 1.44 1.02
N TRP A 124 7.45 0.67 0.37
CA TRP A 124 6.05 0.49 0.77
C TRP A 124 5.86 -0.62 1.82
N GLY A 125 6.90 -1.42 2.10
CA GLY A 125 6.89 -2.46 3.13
C GLY A 125 7.34 -3.85 2.64
N PRO A 126 7.15 -4.89 3.46
CA PRO A 126 7.53 -6.27 3.14
C PRO A 126 6.86 -6.79 1.86
N ALA A 127 7.53 -7.72 1.17
CA ALA A 127 7.00 -8.32 -0.07
C ALA A 127 5.61 -8.97 0.15
N GLY A 128 5.39 -9.62 1.29
CA GLY A 128 4.11 -10.24 1.64
C GLY A 128 2.92 -9.27 1.60
N GLU A 129 3.11 -8.03 2.07
CA GLU A 129 2.06 -7.02 2.06
C GLU A 129 1.86 -6.44 0.66
N ARG A 130 2.95 -6.22 -0.08
CA ARG A 130 2.89 -5.68 -1.45
C ARG A 130 2.32 -6.66 -2.46
N MET A 131 2.50 -7.96 -2.22
CA MET A 131 1.93 -9.05 -3.02
C MET A 131 0.48 -9.40 -2.65
N SER A 132 -0.07 -8.82 -1.58
CA SER A 132 -1.50 -8.95 -1.29
C SER A 132 -2.23 -7.77 -1.93
N PRO A 133 -3.10 -7.97 -2.93
CA PRO A 133 -3.80 -6.88 -3.59
C PRO A 133 -4.58 -5.97 -2.63
N ALA A 134 -5.24 -6.56 -1.63
CA ALA A 134 -5.95 -5.80 -0.60
C ALA A 134 -4.98 -4.98 0.27
N ALA A 135 -3.89 -5.58 0.78
CA ALA A 135 -2.95 -4.87 1.65
C ALA A 135 -2.15 -3.78 0.90
N ALA A 136 -1.75 -4.05 -0.35
CA ALA A 136 -1.14 -3.05 -1.22
C ALA A 136 -2.08 -1.86 -1.47
N ALA A 137 -3.36 -2.13 -1.71
CA ALA A 137 -4.39 -1.09 -1.86
C ALA A 137 -4.63 -0.30 -0.56
N THR A 138 -4.71 -0.97 0.59
CA THR A 138 -4.78 -0.30 1.91
C THR A 138 -3.63 0.68 2.10
N LYS A 139 -2.40 0.30 1.71
CA LYS A 139 -1.24 1.21 1.77
C LYS A 139 -1.40 2.40 0.82
N PHE A 140 -1.85 2.16 -0.41
CA PHE A 140 -2.12 3.21 -1.38
C PHE A 140 -3.13 4.22 -0.83
N PHE A 141 -4.29 3.77 -0.34
CA PHE A 141 -5.33 4.66 0.22
C PHE A 141 -4.87 5.38 1.49
N THR A 142 -4.03 4.73 2.29
CA THR A 142 -3.40 5.36 3.46
C THR A 142 -2.49 6.51 3.03
N ALA A 143 -1.63 6.27 2.03
CA ALA A 143 -0.75 7.30 1.47
C ALA A 143 -1.52 8.41 0.75
N MET A 144 -2.63 8.07 0.09
CA MET A 144 -3.54 9.00 -0.58
C MET A 144 -4.05 10.10 0.36
N ARG A 145 -4.44 9.73 1.58
CA ARG A 145 -4.90 10.71 2.59
C ARG A 145 -3.83 11.69 3.05
N ALA A 146 -2.55 11.42 2.78
CA ALA A 146 -1.45 12.33 3.07
C ALA A 146 -1.19 13.32 1.91
N VAL A 147 -1.85 13.16 0.76
CA VAL A 147 -1.76 14.11 -0.35
C VAL A 147 -2.63 15.34 0.00
N PRO A 148 -2.07 16.58 -0.05
CA PRO A 148 -2.84 17.79 0.19
C PRO A 148 -4.01 17.90 -0.79
N ASP A 149 -5.18 18.30 -0.28
CA ASP A 149 -6.41 18.54 -1.05
C ASP A 149 -6.87 17.35 -1.92
N TRP A 150 -6.50 16.12 -1.53
CA TRP A 150 -6.75 14.91 -2.33
C TRP A 150 -8.22 14.72 -2.71
N GLU A 151 -9.14 15.15 -1.84
CA GLU A 151 -10.58 15.04 -2.06
C GLU A 151 -11.07 15.84 -3.29
N ALA A 152 -10.33 16.88 -3.67
CA ALA A 152 -10.66 17.75 -4.79
C ALA A 152 -9.90 17.38 -6.07
N LEU A 153 -8.91 16.49 -5.99
CA LEU A 153 -8.06 16.14 -7.13
C LEU A 153 -8.78 15.17 -8.09
N PRO A 154 -8.59 15.33 -9.41
CA PRO A 154 -9.02 14.33 -10.39
C PRO A 154 -8.39 12.96 -10.10
N ALA A 155 -9.16 11.88 -10.22
CA ALA A 155 -8.72 10.54 -9.82
C ALA A 155 -7.39 10.08 -10.44
N GLY A 156 -7.15 10.33 -11.73
CA GLY A 156 -5.88 9.95 -12.37
C GLY A 156 -4.70 10.81 -11.90
N GLU A 157 -4.92 12.10 -11.62
CA GLU A 157 -3.90 12.97 -11.03
C GLU A 157 -3.55 12.50 -9.62
N LEU A 158 -4.56 12.22 -8.80
CA LEU A 158 -4.39 11.66 -7.47
C LEU A 158 -3.62 10.33 -7.50
N ALA A 159 -3.95 9.44 -8.45
CA ALA A 159 -3.24 8.17 -8.62
C ALA A 159 -1.75 8.36 -8.90
N GLY A 160 -1.42 9.25 -9.85
CA GLY A 160 -0.03 9.57 -10.19
C GLY A 160 0.74 10.20 -9.03
N LEU A 161 0.09 11.06 -8.23
CA LEU A 161 0.69 11.68 -7.05
C LEU A 161 1.02 10.66 -5.96
N VAL A 162 0.10 9.74 -5.66
CA VAL A 162 0.30 8.70 -4.65
C VAL A 162 1.42 7.74 -5.05
N GLN A 163 1.46 7.35 -6.34
CA GLN A 163 2.54 6.51 -6.86
C GLN A 163 3.87 7.24 -7.03
N ARG A 164 3.87 8.58 -6.95
CA ARG A 164 5.02 9.45 -7.26
C ARG A 164 5.56 9.18 -8.67
N ALA A 165 4.65 9.02 -9.62
CA ALA A 165 4.97 8.69 -10.99
C ALA A 165 5.73 9.84 -11.68
N ALA A 166 6.71 9.49 -12.51
CA ALA A 166 7.42 10.47 -13.35
C ALA A 166 6.52 11.07 -14.45
N TRP A 167 5.45 10.37 -14.82
CA TRP A 167 4.49 10.75 -15.87
C TRP A 167 3.05 10.55 -15.38
N PRO A 168 2.55 11.40 -14.47
CA PRO A 168 1.24 11.22 -13.83
C PRO A 168 0.06 11.29 -14.82
N GLN A 169 0.25 11.89 -16.00
CA GLN A 169 -0.79 11.99 -17.02
C GLN A 169 -1.22 10.63 -17.59
N THR A 170 -0.39 9.59 -17.53
CA THR A 170 -0.75 8.28 -18.09
C THR A 170 -1.89 7.61 -17.29
N TYR A 171 -2.00 7.91 -15.99
CA TYR A 171 -3.09 7.41 -15.14
C TYR A 171 -4.45 7.98 -15.50
N LEU A 172 -4.50 9.16 -16.16
CA LEU A 172 -5.75 9.77 -16.61
C LEU A 172 -6.45 8.91 -17.66
N ASP A 173 -5.69 8.23 -18.51
CA ASP A 173 -6.20 7.39 -19.59
C ASP A 173 -6.98 6.19 -19.05
N GLU A 174 -6.63 5.71 -17.84
CA GLU A 174 -7.27 4.58 -17.18
C GLU A 174 -8.57 4.95 -16.44
N VAL A 175 -8.81 6.22 -16.15
CA VAL A 175 -9.97 6.66 -15.33
C VAL A 175 -11.32 6.18 -15.88
N PRO A 176 -11.62 6.24 -17.20
CA PRO A 176 -12.89 5.73 -17.73
C PRO A 176 -13.08 4.23 -17.46
N ALA A 177 -12.03 3.43 -17.67
CA ALA A 177 -12.07 1.99 -17.44
C ALA A 177 -12.15 1.65 -15.95
N ALA A 178 -11.37 2.33 -15.11
CA ALA A 178 -11.40 2.19 -13.66
C ALA A 178 -12.78 2.50 -13.08
N ARG A 179 -13.42 3.58 -13.55
CA ARG A 179 -14.78 3.93 -13.10
C ARG A 179 -15.83 2.93 -13.56
N GLN A 180 -15.70 2.41 -14.79
CA GLN A 180 -16.58 1.34 -15.25
C GLN A 180 -16.42 0.09 -14.38
N PHE A 181 -15.18 -0.34 -14.14
CA PHE A 181 -14.88 -1.48 -13.30
C PHE A 181 -15.43 -1.33 -11.87
N TYR A 182 -15.31 -0.13 -11.28
CA TYR A 182 -15.90 0.19 -9.98
C TYR A 182 -17.42 -0.02 -9.97
N ARG A 183 -18.13 0.55 -10.94
CA ARG A 183 -19.60 0.42 -11.04
C ARG A 183 -20.04 -1.03 -11.21
N ASP A 184 -19.33 -1.79 -12.02
CA ASP A 184 -19.70 -3.17 -12.34
C ASP A 184 -19.57 -4.10 -11.13
N HIS A 185 -18.65 -3.81 -10.21
CA HIS A 185 -18.30 -4.74 -9.14
C HIS A 185 -18.65 -4.27 -7.73
N LEU A 186 -18.94 -2.98 -7.51
CA LEU A 186 -19.28 -2.45 -6.16
C LEU A 186 -20.43 -3.21 -5.49
N GLY A 187 -21.45 -3.60 -6.27
CA GLY A 187 -22.58 -4.37 -5.76
C GLY A 187 -22.18 -5.74 -5.19
N GLU A 188 -21.22 -6.42 -5.82
CA GLU A 188 -20.69 -7.69 -5.33
C GLU A 188 -19.93 -7.52 -4.02
N ILE A 189 -19.18 -6.42 -3.88
CA ILE A 189 -18.42 -6.10 -2.66
C ILE A 189 -19.35 -5.87 -1.47
N HIS A 190 -20.41 -5.07 -1.64
CA HIS A 190 -21.39 -4.85 -0.58
C HIS A 190 -22.21 -6.10 -0.24
N THR A 191 -22.49 -6.96 -1.21
CA THR A 191 -23.26 -8.21 -0.95
C THR A 191 -22.42 -9.23 -0.18
N ALA A 192 -21.09 -9.14 -0.25
CA ALA A 192 -20.19 -10.03 0.45
C ALA A 192 -19.81 -9.59 1.88
N HIS A 193 -20.55 -8.63 2.46
CA HIS A 193 -20.57 -8.48 3.91
C HIS A 193 -20.98 -9.84 4.50
N CYS A 194 -20.09 -10.41 5.32
CA CYS A 194 -20.21 -11.75 5.87
C CYS A 194 -21.66 -12.03 6.29
N LEU A 195 -22.22 -13.14 5.81
CA LEU A 195 -23.55 -13.65 6.20
C LEU A 195 -23.68 -13.98 7.72
N ASP A 196 -22.72 -13.58 8.56
CA ASP A 196 -22.66 -13.82 10.01
C ASP A 196 -23.41 -12.81 10.88
N ALA A 197 -23.93 -11.71 10.31
CA ALA A 197 -24.89 -10.89 11.04
C ALA A 197 -26.28 -11.57 11.16
N SER A 198 -26.58 -12.57 10.32
CA SER A 198 -27.90 -13.24 10.28
C SER A 198 -28.01 -14.44 11.22
N VAL A 199 -26.94 -15.23 11.39
CA VAL A 199 -26.97 -16.44 12.25
C VAL A 199 -27.09 -16.09 13.74
N ASN A 200 -26.69 -14.88 14.15
CA ASN A 200 -26.79 -14.41 15.53
C ASN A 200 -28.16 -13.80 15.90
N ALA A 201 -29.07 -13.63 14.93
CA ALA A 201 -30.43 -13.14 15.19
C ALA A 201 -31.46 -14.26 15.38
N GLU A 202 -31.22 -15.45 14.80
CA GLU A 202 -32.13 -16.60 14.92
C GLU A 202 -31.86 -17.48 16.18
N GLY A 203 -30.72 -17.30 16.85
CA GLY A 203 -30.36 -18.07 18.05
C GLY A 203 -30.94 -17.59 19.40
N LEU A 204 -31.74 -16.51 19.42
CA LEU A 204 -32.34 -15.95 20.65
C LEU A 204 -33.86 -16.19 20.77
N ALA A 205 -34.47 -16.98 19.87
CA ALA A 205 -35.93 -17.14 19.81
C ALA A 205 -36.48 -18.57 20.04
N GLU A 206 -35.65 -19.59 20.27
CA GLU A 206 -36.11 -20.95 20.64
C GLU A 206 -35.11 -21.55 21.65
N ALA A 207 -35.44 -22.14 22.80
CA ALA A 207 -36.71 -22.50 23.42
C ALA A 207 -36.44 -22.75 24.92
N HIS A 208 -37.31 -22.22 25.78
CA HIS A 208 -37.55 -22.73 27.14
C HIS A 208 -38.68 -23.77 27.07
N PRO A 209 -38.51 -24.91 27.73
CA PRO A 209 -39.57 -25.41 28.60
C PRO A 209 -39.16 -25.38 30.08
#